data_AF-A0A2S9FCG2-F1
#
_entry.id   AF-A0A2S9FCG2-F1
#
_cell.length_a   1.000
_cell.length_b   1.000
_cell.length_c   1.000
_cell.angle_alpha   90.00
_cell.angle_beta   90.00
_cell.angle_gamma   90.00
#
_symmetry.space_group_name_H-M   'P 1'
#
loop_
_entity.id
_entity.type
_entity.pdbx_description
1 polymer ?
#
loop_
_entity_poly.entity_id
_entity_poly.type
_entity_poly.pdbx_seq_one_letter_code
_entity_poly.pdbx_strand_id
1 'polypeptide(L)'
;MTPTSLVRAHPKSSYRWVPAAAGWIVGVIATLSLLASISPLVRSIIKVPREWVDDYIFNFPDTSFAWSFVLALLAAALAARKRIAWWILVGYMVAAAGWNIADLVEGGERWFQEIGEIVGLVFHLAAIAFLLLARTEFWARVRRGALLKAAATLVAAMAVGTLVGWGLLELFPGSLARTDRFWYALNRVSAFAGADADSFSGHPHVFVNALLGLFGALALMVTAIVLFQSQRADNALTGEDESAIRGLLELYGKNDSLGYFATRRDKAVVFAPNGRAAITYRVEVGVCLASGDPVGDPKAWPQAIEAWLKLCETYGWAPGVMGASSTAAQA
;
A
#
# COMPACT_ATOMS: atom_id res chain seq x y z
N MET A 1 42.94 -13.49 10.38
CA MET A 1 42.21 -12.25 10.69
C MET A 1 41.66 -11.71 9.37
N THR A 2 40.45 -12.14 9.00
CA THR A 2 39.73 -11.65 7.82
C THR A 2 38.97 -10.39 8.24
N PRO A 3 39.07 -9.27 7.50
CA PRO A 3 38.38 -8.05 7.87
C PRO A 3 36.88 -8.27 7.69
N THR A 4 36.15 -8.22 8.79
CA THR A 4 34.69 -8.02 8.82
C THR A 4 34.38 -6.81 7.96
N SER A 5 33.80 -7.05 6.79
CA SER A 5 33.23 -6.00 5.95
C SER A 5 32.08 -5.39 6.74
N LEU A 6 32.36 -4.27 7.40
CA LEU A 6 31.35 -3.42 8.01
C LEU A 6 30.29 -3.16 6.95
N VAL A 7 29.05 -3.59 7.24
CA VAL A 7 27.84 -3.23 6.52
C VAL A 7 27.98 -1.77 6.13
N ARG A 8 28.05 -1.48 4.82
CA ARG A 8 28.15 -0.11 4.32
C ARG A 8 26.96 0.65 4.89
N ALA A 9 27.20 1.46 5.91
CA ALA A 9 26.22 2.42 6.38
C ALA A 9 25.95 3.33 5.18
N HIS A 10 24.82 3.13 4.50
CA HIS A 10 24.37 4.03 3.46
C HIS A 10 24.50 5.46 4.01
N PRO A 11 25.12 6.40 3.26
CA PRO A 11 25.24 7.77 3.72
C PRO A 11 23.87 8.26 4.19
N LYS A 12 23.83 8.92 5.35
CA LYS A 12 22.60 9.42 5.95
C LYS A 12 22.04 10.53 5.06
N SER A 13 21.21 10.16 4.09
CA SER A 13 20.41 11.08 3.30
C SER A 13 19.60 11.99 4.23
N SER A 14 19.65 13.29 3.99
CA SER A 14 18.90 14.30 4.74
C SER A 14 17.39 14.15 4.59
N TYR A 15 16.93 13.36 3.62
CA TYR A 15 15.51 13.16 3.29
C TYR A 15 14.91 11.85 3.84
N ARG A 16 15.63 11.11 4.70
CA ARG A 16 15.15 9.84 5.28
C ARG A 16 13.83 9.93 6.04
N TRP A 17 13.47 11.12 6.52
CA TRP A 17 12.22 11.39 7.24
C TRP A 17 11.01 11.54 6.31
N VAL A 18 11.22 11.83 5.02
CA VAL A 18 10.14 12.16 4.06
C VAL A 18 9.12 11.02 3.90
N PRO A 19 9.51 9.73 3.72
CA PRO A 19 8.53 8.65 3.64
C PRO A 19 7.67 8.51 4.90
N ALA A 20 8.28 8.69 6.07
CA ALA A 20 7.57 8.61 7.35
C ALA A 20 6.60 9.78 7.51
N ALA A 21 7.03 11.01 7.20
CA ALA A 21 6.17 12.19 7.26
C ALA A 21 5.01 12.11 6.26
N ALA A 22 5.27 11.72 5.01
CA ALA A 22 4.23 11.53 4.00
C ALA A 22 3.22 10.46 4.43
N GLY A 23 3.71 9.32 4.95
CA GLY A 23 2.85 8.27 5.51
C GLY A 23 2.00 8.76 6.69
N TRP A 24 2.58 9.52 7.62
CA TRP A 24 1.86 10.08 8.76
C TRP A 24 0.81 11.12 8.35
N ILE A 25 1.14 12.05 7.46
CA ILE A 25 0.20 13.08 6.99
C ILE A 25 -1.00 12.42 6.32
N VAL A 26 -0.77 11.52 5.36
CA VAL A 26 -1.84 10.79 4.67
C VAL A 26 -2.61 9.90 5.66
N GLY A 27 -1.93 9.29 6.64
CA GLY A 27 -2.55 8.45 7.67
C GLY A 27 -3.46 9.23 8.64
N VAL A 28 -3.09 10.46 8.98
CA VAL A 28 -3.93 11.36 9.78
C VAL A 28 -5.18 11.74 8.99
N ILE A 29 -5.04 12.13 7.71
CA ILE A 29 -6.19 12.42 6.83
C ILE A 29 -7.09 11.19 6.71
N ALA A 30 -6.53 10.01 6.48
CA ALA A 30 -7.27 8.75 6.42
C ALA A 30 -8.07 8.49 7.70
N THR A 31 -7.44 8.67 8.87
CA THR A 31 -8.05 8.44 10.18
C THR A 31 -9.18 9.44 10.44
N LEU A 32 -8.94 10.72 10.20
CA LEU A 32 -9.96 11.75 10.39
C LEU A 32 -11.13 11.59 9.42
N SER A 33 -10.88 11.20 8.16
CA SER A 33 -11.93 10.87 7.18
C SER A 33 -12.77 9.67 7.61
N LEU A 34 -12.15 8.63 8.16
CA LEU A 34 -12.86 7.50 8.73
C LEU A 34 -13.75 7.92 9.92
N LEU A 35 -13.20 8.72 10.85
CA LEU A 35 -13.94 9.22 12.01
C LEU A 35 -15.10 10.14 11.61
N ALA A 36 -14.91 11.02 10.64
CA ALA A 36 -15.96 11.89 10.09
C ALA A 36 -17.04 11.11 9.34
N SER A 37 -16.68 9.98 8.73
CA SER A 37 -17.64 9.07 8.08
C SER A 37 -18.55 8.38 9.10
N ILE A 38 -18.04 8.03 10.28
CA ILE A 38 -18.78 7.32 11.33
C ILE A 38 -19.55 8.29 12.25
N SER A 39 -18.96 9.44 12.58
CA SER A 39 -19.47 10.34 13.62
C SER A 39 -19.87 11.70 13.06
N PRO A 40 -21.19 12.02 13.04
CA PRO A 40 -21.67 13.35 12.66
C PRO A 40 -21.11 14.47 13.54
N LEU A 41 -20.83 14.18 14.82
CA LEU A 41 -20.23 15.15 15.75
C LEU A 41 -18.81 15.50 15.31
N VAL A 42 -17.97 14.50 15.02
CA VAL A 42 -16.60 14.74 14.54
C VAL A 42 -16.64 15.52 13.23
N ARG A 43 -17.51 15.11 12.30
CA ARG A 43 -17.69 15.80 11.01
C ARG A 43 -18.04 17.27 11.20
N SER A 44 -18.96 17.58 12.10
CA SER A 44 -19.35 18.97 12.38
C SER A 44 -18.20 19.78 12.99
N ILE A 45 -17.40 19.19 13.89
CA ILE A 45 -16.28 19.87 14.55
C ILE A 45 -15.16 20.17 13.54
N ILE A 46 -14.84 19.23 12.65
CA ILE A 46 -13.75 19.38 11.68
C ILE A 46 -14.19 20.03 10.37
N LYS A 47 -15.47 20.41 10.21
CA LYS A 47 -16.06 20.83 8.93
C LYS A 47 -15.20 21.88 8.21
N VAL A 48 -14.96 23.01 8.87
CA VAL A 48 -14.23 24.16 8.29
C VAL A 48 -12.79 23.81 7.91
N PRO A 49 -11.94 23.26 8.81
CA PRO A 49 -10.57 22.91 8.42
C PRO A 49 -10.52 21.74 7.42
N ARG A 50 -11.49 20.82 7.43
CA ARG A 50 -11.59 19.72 6.46
C ARG A 50 -11.89 20.25 5.07
N GLU A 51 -12.94 21.07 4.93
CA GLU A 51 -13.34 21.67 3.63
C GLU A 51 -12.16 22.43 3.02
N TRP A 52 -11.47 23.25 3.81
CA TRP A 52 -10.29 23.95 3.32
C TRP A 52 -9.17 23.01 2.85
N VAL A 53 -8.91 21.91 3.56
CA VAL A 53 -7.92 20.91 3.12
C VAL A 53 -8.39 20.16 1.87
N ASP A 54 -9.67 19.78 1.82
CA ASP A 54 -10.31 19.08 0.69
C ASP A 54 -10.21 19.90 -0.60
N ASP A 55 -10.51 21.20 -0.50
CA ASP A 55 -10.54 22.13 -1.61
C ASP A 55 -9.13 22.46 -2.14
N TYR A 56 -8.16 22.71 -1.25
CA TYR A 56 -6.89 23.32 -1.68
C TYR A 56 -5.65 22.43 -1.55
N ILE A 57 -5.66 21.40 -0.71
CA ILE A 57 -4.44 20.67 -0.30
C ILE A 57 -4.49 19.21 -0.71
N PHE A 58 -5.51 18.49 -0.27
CA PHE A 58 -5.62 17.05 -0.43
C PHE A 58 -7.08 16.63 -0.24
N ASN A 59 -7.60 15.88 -1.21
CA ASN A 59 -8.97 15.37 -1.21
C ASN A 59 -9.25 14.60 0.08
N PHE A 60 -10.16 15.17 0.85
CA PHE A 60 -10.56 14.80 2.19
C PHE A 60 -12.08 14.85 2.27
N PRO A 61 -12.78 13.86 1.68
CA PRO A 61 -14.22 13.84 1.63
C PRO A 61 -14.80 13.62 3.03
N ASP A 62 -15.97 14.21 3.26
CA ASP A 62 -16.70 14.16 4.53
C ASP A 62 -17.30 12.77 4.84
N THR A 63 -17.60 12.00 3.80
CA THR A 63 -18.31 10.72 3.86
C THR A 63 -17.81 9.71 2.82
N SER A 64 -16.68 9.06 3.09
CA SER A 64 -16.24 7.96 2.23
C SER A 64 -15.36 6.94 2.96
N PHE A 65 -15.98 5.83 3.36
CA PHE A 65 -15.25 4.66 3.88
C PHE A 65 -14.23 4.15 2.85
N ALA A 66 -14.62 4.09 1.58
CA ALA A 66 -13.77 3.68 0.47
C ALA A 66 -12.52 4.56 0.39
N TRP A 67 -12.68 5.89 0.40
CA TRP A 67 -11.56 6.81 0.30
C TRP A 67 -10.66 6.74 1.53
N SER A 68 -11.24 6.75 2.74
CA SER A 68 -10.45 6.62 3.98
C SER A 68 -9.58 5.35 3.98
N PHE A 69 -10.09 4.25 3.42
CA PHE A 69 -9.35 3.01 3.25
C PHE A 69 -8.23 3.12 2.20
N VAL A 70 -8.49 3.75 1.04
CA VAL A 70 -7.45 4.04 0.03
C VAL A 70 -6.31 4.85 0.63
N LEU A 71 -6.64 5.91 1.38
CA LEU A 71 -5.66 6.75 2.06
C LEU A 71 -4.87 5.97 3.10
N ALA A 72 -5.52 5.09 3.88
CA ALA A 72 -4.84 4.24 4.85
C ALA A 72 -3.84 3.29 4.18
N LEU A 73 -4.20 2.69 3.04
CA LEU A 73 -3.29 1.85 2.25
C LEU A 73 -2.13 2.66 1.67
N LEU A 74 -2.40 3.86 1.14
CA LEU A 74 -1.37 4.75 0.62
C LEU A 74 -0.40 5.17 1.74
N ALA A 75 -0.92 5.56 2.89
CA ALA A 75 -0.14 5.90 4.08
C ALA A 75 0.79 4.76 4.51
N ALA A 76 0.25 3.55 4.64
CA ALA A 76 1.03 2.36 4.97
C ALA A 76 2.10 2.05 3.91
N ALA A 77 1.77 2.19 2.62
CA ALA A 77 2.71 1.95 1.53
C ALA A 77 3.82 3.01 1.46
N LEU A 78 3.52 4.28 1.75
CA LEU A 78 4.50 5.37 1.88
C LEU A 78 5.44 5.13 3.07
N ALA A 79 4.89 4.77 4.23
CA ALA A 79 5.68 4.41 5.42
C ALA A 79 6.57 3.18 5.16
N ALA A 80 6.09 2.22 4.39
CA ALA A 80 6.84 1.06 3.90
C ALA A 80 7.75 1.37 2.69
N ARG A 81 7.95 2.65 2.35
CA ARG A 81 8.87 3.15 1.33
C ARG A 81 8.62 2.59 -0.07
N LYS A 82 7.37 2.25 -0.39
CA LYS A 82 7.01 1.62 -1.67
C LYS A 82 7.12 2.63 -2.81
N ARG A 83 7.88 2.26 -3.84
CA ARG A 83 8.09 3.12 -5.02
C ARG A 83 6.81 3.43 -5.78
N ILE A 84 5.86 2.51 -5.81
CA ILE A 84 4.56 2.73 -6.46
C ILE A 84 3.72 3.77 -5.70
N ALA A 85 3.78 3.79 -4.37
CA ALA A 85 3.07 4.76 -3.54
C ALA A 85 3.61 6.18 -3.75
N TRP A 86 4.93 6.30 -3.92
CA TRP A 86 5.57 7.55 -4.32
C TRP A 86 5.09 8.05 -5.68
N TRP A 87 5.01 7.19 -6.70
CA TRP A 87 4.46 7.56 -8.02
C TRP A 87 3.02 8.04 -7.93
N ILE A 88 2.17 7.32 -7.19
CA ILE A 88 0.77 7.69 -6.96
C ILE A 88 0.68 9.05 -6.28
N LEU A 89 1.44 9.26 -5.20
CA LEU A 89 1.41 10.51 -4.45
C LEU A 89 1.93 11.69 -5.28
N VAL A 90 3.06 11.53 -5.99
CA VAL A 90 3.58 12.59 -6.87
C VAL A 90 2.58 12.90 -7.99
N GLY A 91 2.02 11.89 -8.65
CA GLY A 91 1.02 12.09 -9.69
C GLY A 91 -0.22 12.81 -9.17
N TYR A 92 -0.69 12.46 -7.97
CA TYR A 92 -1.77 13.14 -7.29
C TYR A 92 -1.45 14.61 -7.01
N MET A 93 -0.26 14.91 -6.43
CA MET A 93 0.17 16.29 -6.16
C MET A 93 0.26 17.13 -7.45
N VAL A 94 0.74 16.53 -8.55
CA VAL A 94 0.84 17.20 -9.85
C VAL A 94 -0.54 17.50 -10.41
N ALA A 95 -1.48 16.55 -10.31
CA ALA A 95 -2.86 16.76 -10.74
C ALA A 95 -3.55 17.86 -9.92
N ALA A 96 -3.38 17.85 -8.59
CA ALA A 96 -3.94 18.87 -7.70
C ALA A 96 -3.34 20.26 -7.95
N ALA A 97 -2.03 20.34 -8.19
CA ALA A 97 -1.38 21.59 -8.61
C ALA A 97 -1.96 22.11 -9.94
N GLY A 98 -2.23 21.21 -10.89
CA GLY A 98 -2.86 21.56 -12.17
C GLY A 98 -4.27 22.11 -11.99
N TRP A 99 -5.04 21.56 -11.05
CA TRP A 99 -6.38 22.05 -10.69
C TRP A 99 -6.32 23.47 -10.12
N ASN A 100 -5.50 23.70 -9.09
CA ASN A 100 -5.30 25.03 -8.52
C ASN A 100 -4.84 26.07 -9.57
N ILE A 101 -3.99 25.67 -10.54
CA ILE A 101 -3.59 26.55 -11.63
C ILE A 101 -4.76 26.87 -12.56
N ALA A 102 -5.62 25.90 -12.86
CA ALA A 102 -6.79 26.10 -13.71
C ALA A 102 -7.76 27.09 -13.06
N ASP A 103 -8.06 26.91 -11.78
CA ASP A 103 -8.97 27.77 -11.00
C ASP A 103 -8.43 29.22 -10.92
N LEU A 104 -7.13 29.37 -10.64
CA LEU A 104 -6.44 30.68 -10.64
C LEU A 104 -6.46 31.39 -12.02
N VAL A 105 -6.44 30.62 -13.11
CA VAL A 105 -6.46 31.18 -14.48
C VAL A 105 -7.86 31.56 -14.91
N GLU A 106 -8.89 30.81 -14.50
CA GLU A 106 -10.28 31.14 -14.75
C GLU A 106 -10.66 32.47 -14.07
N GLY A 107 -10.23 32.64 -12.81
CA GLY A 107 -10.40 33.86 -12.05
C GLY A 107 -11.87 34.23 -11.78
N GLY A 108 -12.11 35.39 -11.16
CA GLY A 108 -13.46 35.82 -10.77
C GLY A 108 -13.98 35.21 -9.47
N GLU A 109 -13.13 34.41 -8.82
CA GLU A 109 -13.26 33.90 -7.45
C GLU A 109 -13.17 35.06 -6.43
N ARG A 110 -13.62 34.81 -5.19
CA ARG A 110 -13.46 35.79 -4.11
C ARG A 110 -12.02 35.76 -3.61
N TRP A 111 -11.52 36.89 -3.11
CA TRP A 111 -10.12 37.05 -2.64
C TRP A 111 -9.63 35.97 -1.66
N PHE A 112 -10.52 35.38 -0.85
CA PHE A 112 -10.13 34.32 0.09
C PHE A 112 -9.94 32.96 -0.58
N GLN A 113 -10.65 32.69 -1.69
CA GLN A 113 -10.53 31.45 -2.46
C GLN A 113 -9.23 31.47 -3.26
N GLU A 114 -8.93 32.58 -3.92
CA GLU A 114 -7.65 32.81 -4.61
C GLU A 114 -6.45 32.62 -3.67
N ILE A 115 -6.54 33.11 -2.41
CA ILE A 115 -5.50 32.86 -1.40
C ILE A 115 -5.39 31.37 -1.08
N GLY A 116 -6.53 30.67 -0.95
CA GLY A 116 -6.56 29.23 -0.75
C GLY A 116 -5.85 28.47 -1.86
N GLU A 117 -6.15 28.79 -3.12
CA GLU A 117 -5.55 28.20 -4.32
C GLU A 117 -4.04 28.47 -4.38
N ILE A 118 -3.60 29.70 -4.08
CA ILE A 118 -2.17 30.05 -4.04
C ILE A 118 -1.46 29.24 -2.95
N VAL A 119 -2.03 29.17 -1.75
CA VAL A 119 -1.46 28.39 -0.65
C VAL A 119 -1.41 26.90 -1.02
N GLY A 120 -2.47 26.38 -1.63
CA GLY A 120 -2.56 25.04 -2.18
C GLY A 120 -1.44 24.75 -3.17
N LEU A 121 -1.31 25.59 -4.20
CA LEU A 121 -0.29 25.47 -5.22
C LEU A 121 1.13 25.50 -4.65
N VAL A 122 1.42 26.44 -3.74
CA VAL A 122 2.73 26.51 -3.06
C VAL A 122 3.00 25.22 -2.27
N PHE A 123 1.99 24.71 -1.56
CA PHE A 123 2.08 23.44 -0.85
C PHE A 123 2.37 22.29 -1.81
N HIS A 124 1.64 22.16 -2.92
CA HIS A 124 1.84 21.07 -3.90
C HIS A 124 3.22 21.14 -4.51
N LEU A 125 3.70 22.32 -4.93
CA LEU A 125 5.04 22.50 -5.49
C LEU A 125 6.13 22.13 -4.48
N ALA A 126 5.98 22.56 -3.22
CA ALA A 126 6.91 22.19 -2.15
C ALA A 126 6.90 20.67 -1.88
N ALA A 127 5.70 20.07 -1.79
CA ALA A 127 5.54 18.63 -1.57
C ALA A 127 6.18 17.83 -2.71
N ILE A 128 5.93 18.20 -3.97
CA ILE A 128 6.56 17.60 -5.15
C ILE A 128 8.07 17.71 -5.05
N ALA A 129 8.62 18.89 -4.75
CA ALA A 129 10.06 19.08 -4.61
C ALA A 129 10.67 18.15 -3.55
N PHE A 130 10.09 18.08 -2.34
CA PHE A 130 10.55 17.15 -1.30
C PHE A 130 10.43 15.68 -1.71
N LEU A 131 9.33 15.29 -2.35
CA LEU A 131 9.14 13.92 -2.84
C LEU A 131 10.16 13.55 -3.92
N LEU A 132 10.47 14.47 -4.85
CA LEU A 132 11.47 14.26 -5.90
C LEU A 132 12.89 14.18 -5.32
N LEU A 133 13.23 15.03 -4.34
CA LEU A 133 14.51 14.98 -3.64
C LEU A 133 14.67 13.68 -2.83
N ALA A 134 13.56 13.20 -2.23
CA ALA A 134 13.51 11.95 -1.49
C ALA A 134 13.31 10.70 -2.38
N ARG A 135 13.36 10.80 -3.72
CA ARG A 135 13.05 9.68 -4.63
C ARG A 135 13.82 8.39 -4.35
N THR A 136 15.05 8.49 -3.86
CA THR A 136 15.90 7.33 -3.54
C THR A 136 15.51 6.65 -2.22
N GLU A 137 14.74 7.32 -1.37
CA GLU A 137 14.22 6.78 -0.12
C GLU A 137 13.04 5.82 -0.33
N PHE A 138 12.37 5.92 -1.48
CA PHE A 138 11.26 5.06 -1.91
C PHE A 138 11.74 3.93 -2.82
N TRP A 139 12.63 3.09 -2.29
CA TRP A 139 13.29 2.03 -3.05
C TRP A 139 12.47 0.73 -3.14
N ALA A 140 11.54 0.50 -2.19
CA ALA A 140 10.88 -0.79 -2.04
C ALA A 140 9.96 -1.11 -3.22
N ARG A 141 10.16 -2.27 -3.83
CA ARG A 141 9.37 -2.72 -4.98
C ARG A 141 8.18 -3.56 -4.52
N VAL A 142 7.14 -3.60 -5.34
CA VAL A 142 6.07 -4.59 -5.25
C VAL A 142 6.40 -5.72 -6.21
N ARG A 143 6.13 -6.97 -5.84
CA ARG A 143 6.37 -8.12 -6.72
C ARG A 143 5.65 -7.97 -8.07
N ARG A 144 6.29 -8.45 -9.13
CA ARG A 144 5.69 -8.53 -10.47
C ARG A 144 4.45 -9.43 -10.41
N GLY A 145 3.38 -9.05 -11.09
CA GLY A 145 2.12 -9.79 -11.08
C GLY A 145 1.17 -9.50 -9.90
N ALA A 146 1.69 -9.14 -8.73
CA ALA A 146 0.85 -8.75 -7.57
C ALA A 146 -0.08 -7.57 -7.91
N LEU A 147 0.46 -6.55 -8.57
CA LEU A 147 -0.30 -5.38 -9.02
C LEU A 147 -1.35 -5.75 -10.08
N LEU A 148 -1.03 -6.66 -11.00
CA LEU A 148 -1.96 -7.11 -12.04
C LEU A 148 -3.11 -7.91 -11.42
N LYS A 149 -2.79 -8.86 -10.51
CA LYS A 149 -3.79 -9.63 -9.76
C LYS A 149 -4.71 -8.70 -8.95
N ALA A 150 -4.14 -7.70 -8.26
CA ALA A 150 -4.90 -6.72 -7.50
C ALA A 150 -5.77 -5.83 -8.40
N ALA A 151 -5.23 -5.31 -9.51
CA ALA A 151 -6.00 -4.50 -10.46
C ALA A 151 -7.16 -5.28 -11.09
N ALA A 152 -6.92 -6.52 -11.52
CA ALA A 152 -7.97 -7.39 -12.04
C ALA A 152 -9.05 -7.68 -10.98
N THR A 153 -8.64 -7.91 -9.73
CA THR A 153 -9.56 -8.11 -8.60
C THR A 153 -10.39 -6.85 -8.34
N LEU A 154 -9.77 -5.67 -8.37
CA LEU A 154 -10.46 -4.40 -8.17
C LEU A 154 -11.52 -4.17 -9.24
N VAL A 155 -11.16 -4.33 -10.51
CA VAL A 155 -12.09 -4.18 -11.63
C VAL A 155 -13.25 -5.18 -11.52
N ALA A 156 -12.97 -6.45 -11.20
CA ALA A 156 -14.00 -7.45 -11.03
C ALA A 156 -14.93 -7.14 -9.84
N ALA A 157 -14.37 -6.78 -8.69
CA ALA A 157 -15.14 -6.46 -7.50
C ALA A 157 -15.98 -5.18 -7.66
N MET A 158 -15.42 -4.15 -8.32
CA MET A 158 -16.15 -2.94 -8.68
C MET A 158 -17.27 -3.23 -9.67
N ALA A 159 -17.02 -4.03 -10.72
CA ALA A 159 -18.05 -4.41 -11.68
C ALA A 159 -19.22 -5.13 -11.00
N VAL A 160 -18.93 -6.10 -10.11
CA VAL A 160 -19.96 -6.79 -9.32
C VAL A 160 -20.71 -5.79 -8.43
N GLY A 161 -20.00 -4.93 -7.69
CA GLY A 161 -20.61 -3.92 -6.83
C GLY A 161 -21.50 -2.94 -7.59
N THR A 162 -21.07 -2.50 -8.77
CA THR A 162 -21.85 -1.62 -9.65
C THR A 162 -23.08 -2.32 -10.20
N LEU A 163 -22.99 -3.58 -10.65
CA LEU A 163 -24.15 -4.32 -11.17
C LEU A 163 -25.20 -4.57 -10.08
N VAL A 164 -24.77 -4.98 -8.88
CA VAL A 164 -25.67 -5.15 -7.73
C VAL A 164 -26.26 -3.81 -7.30
N GLY A 165 -25.43 -2.76 -7.24
CA GLY A 165 -25.84 -1.41 -6.90
C GLY A 165 -26.85 -0.82 -7.89
N TRP A 166 -26.65 -1.04 -9.17
CA TRP A 166 -27.59 -0.65 -10.22
C TRP A 166 -28.93 -1.38 -10.05
N GLY A 167 -28.91 -2.70 -9.79
CA GLY A 167 -30.11 -3.46 -9.48
C GLY A 167 -30.88 -2.90 -8.27
N LEU A 168 -30.19 -2.50 -7.21
CA LEU A 168 -30.81 -1.83 -6.06
C LEU A 168 -31.44 -0.49 -6.42
N LEU A 169 -30.80 0.31 -7.27
CA LEU A 169 -31.35 1.58 -7.74
C LEU A 169 -32.54 1.40 -8.68
N GLU A 170 -32.66 0.29 -9.40
CA GLU A 170 -33.86 -0.02 -10.17
C GLU A 170 -35.05 -0.37 -9.26
N LEU A 171 -34.80 -1.05 -8.14
CA LEU A 171 -35.83 -1.47 -7.19
C LEU A 171 -36.23 -0.34 -6.22
N PHE A 172 -35.26 0.46 -5.79
CA PHE A 172 -35.42 1.52 -4.79
C PHE A 172 -34.84 2.86 -5.29
N PRO A 173 -35.39 3.43 -6.38
CA PRO A 173 -34.78 4.57 -7.06
C PRO A 173 -34.82 5.89 -6.28
N GLY A 174 -35.72 6.04 -5.30
CA GLY A 174 -36.01 7.35 -4.73
C GLY A 174 -36.47 8.33 -5.80
N SER A 175 -35.84 9.50 -5.88
CA SER A 175 -36.10 10.49 -6.94
C SER A 175 -35.11 10.40 -8.11
N LEU A 176 -34.20 9.43 -8.11
CA LEU A 176 -33.14 9.32 -9.12
C LEU A 176 -33.67 8.89 -10.50
N ALA A 177 -33.35 9.70 -11.51
CA ALA A 177 -33.74 9.46 -12.90
C ALA A 177 -33.20 8.12 -13.42
N ARG A 178 -33.98 7.42 -14.25
CA ARG A 178 -33.65 6.06 -14.72
C ARG A 178 -32.37 6.01 -15.55
N THR A 179 -32.13 7.03 -16.38
CA THR A 179 -30.91 7.16 -17.21
C THR A 179 -29.65 7.25 -16.37
N ASP A 180 -29.78 7.77 -15.14
CA ASP A 180 -28.66 8.11 -14.29
C ASP A 180 -28.30 6.98 -13.34
N ARG A 181 -29.19 5.99 -13.13
CA ARG A 181 -29.01 4.92 -12.13
C ARG A 181 -27.74 4.11 -12.31
N PHE A 182 -27.45 3.67 -13.54
CA PHE A 182 -26.24 2.90 -13.82
C PHE A 182 -24.98 3.74 -13.57
N TRP A 183 -24.95 4.95 -14.12
CA TRP A 183 -23.82 5.88 -13.97
C TRP A 183 -23.62 6.32 -12.53
N TYR A 184 -24.70 6.50 -11.77
CA TYR A 184 -24.67 6.80 -10.34
C TYR A 184 -24.10 5.63 -9.54
N ALA A 185 -24.55 4.39 -9.80
CA ALA A 185 -23.98 3.20 -9.16
C ALA A 185 -22.51 3.03 -9.49
N LEU A 186 -22.13 3.19 -10.76
CA LEU A 186 -20.74 3.15 -11.18
C LEU A 186 -19.93 4.24 -10.46
N ASN A 187 -20.46 5.47 -10.37
CA ASN A 187 -19.81 6.58 -9.71
C ASN A 187 -19.61 6.34 -8.21
N ARG A 188 -20.64 5.87 -7.51
CA ARG A 188 -20.57 5.67 -6.06
C ARG A 188 -19.76 4.44 -5.63
N VAL A 189 -19.77 3.37 -6.43
CA VAL A 189 -18.97 2.16 -6.15
C VAL A 189 -17.51 2.38 -6.54
N SER A 190 -17.25 3.15 -7.60
CA SER A 190 -15.90 3.47 -8.02
C SER A 190 -15.33 4.57 -7.13
N ALA A 191 -14.36 4.22 -6.27
CA ALA A 191 -13.70 5.15 -5.38
C ALA A 191 -12.97 6.33 -6.08
N PHE A 192 -12.92 6.33 -7.42
CA PHE A 192 -12.24 7.32 -8.27
C PHE A 192 -13.20 8.08 -9.18
N ALA A 193 -14.50 7.82 -9.13
CA ALA A 193 -15.44 8.51 -9.98
C ALA A 193 -15.85 9.81 -9.27
N GLY A 194 -15.31 10.91 -9.80
CA GLY A 194 -15.37 12.25 -9.23
C GLY A 194 -16.54 13.08 -9.76
N ALA A 195 -17.65 12.45 -10.17
CA ALA A 195 -18.85 13.21 -10.47
C ALA A 195 -19.57 13.56 -9.17
N ASP A 196 -19.81 14.85 -8.96
CA ASP A 196 -20.55 15.34 -7.81
C ASP A 196 -21.98 14.82 -7.79
N ALA A 197 -22.59 14.80 -6.60
CA ALA A 197 -23.99 14.40 -6.44
C ALA A 197 -24.93 15.21 -7.36
N ASP A 198 -24.57 16.45 -7.64
CA ASP A 198 -25.32 17.42 -8.44
C ASP A 198 -25.21 17.15 -9.95
N SER A 199 -24.28 16.29 -10.37
CA SER A 199 -24.19 15.82 -11.76
C SER A 199 -25.30 14.84 -12.14
N PHE A 200 -26.15 14.45 -11.19
CA PHE A 200 -27.21 13.45 -11.40
C PHE A 200 -28.58 14.01 -11.05
N SER A 201 -29.58 13.60 -11.82
CA SER A 201 -30.96 14.09 -11.68
C SER A 201 -31.67 13.36 -10.54
N GLY A 202 -31.60 13.94 -9.35
CA GLY A 202 -32.27 13.44 -8.14
C GLY A 202 -31.36 12.62 -7.23
N HIS A 203 -31.94 11.99 -6.21
CA HIS A 203 -31.19 11.30 -5.17
C HIS A 203 -31.82 9.95 -4.80
N PRO A 204 -30.99 8.91 -4.59
CA PRO A 204 -31.48 7.65 -4.05
C PRO A 204 -31.79 7.78 -2.56
N HIS A 205 -32.45 6.77 -2.01
CA HIS A 205 -32.59 6.67 -0.55
C HIS A 205 -31.23 6.62 0.13
N VAL A 206 -31.10 7.29 1.28
CA VAL A 206 -29.86 7.38 2.08
C VAL A 206 -29.24 6.00 2.33
N PHE A 207 -30.07 5.00 2.62
CA PHE A 207 -29.61 3.62 2.84
C PHE A 207 -29.00 2.99 1.59
N VAL A 208 -29.61 3.18 0.41
CA VAL A 208 -29.06 2.67 -0.86
C VAL A 208 -27.74 3.35 -1.18
N ASN A 209 -27.66 4.67 -0.97
CA ASN A 209 -26.40 5.41 -1.14
C ASN A 209 -25.28 4.88 -0.22
N ALA A 210 -25.61 4.59 1.04
CA ALA A 210 -24.66 4.00 1.99
C ALA A 210 -24.21 2.60 1.56
N LEU A 211 -25.11 1.77 1.03
CA LEU A 211 -24.76 0.44 0.49
C LEU A 211 -23.83 0.52 -0.73
N LEU A 212 -24.06 1.47 -1.66
CA LEU A 212 -23.16 1.68 -2.80
C LEU A 212 -21.74 2.03 -2.33
N GLY A 213 -21.63 2.94 -1.36
CA GLY A 213 -20.34 3.27 -0.74
C GLY A 213 -19.70 2.07 -0.04
N LEU A 214 -20.49 1.23 0.63
CA LEU A 214 -20.02 -0.01 1.24
C LEU A 214 -19.49 -0.99 0.18
N PHE A 215 -20.16 -1.16 -0.96
CA PHE A 215 -19.66 -2.02 -2.04
C PHE A 215 -18.31 -1.54 -2.58
N GLY A 216 -18.13 -0.24 -2.75
CA GLY A 216 -16.83 0.34 -3.10
C GLY A 216 -15.75 0.03 -2.06
N ALA A 217 -16.07 0.21 -0.76
CA ALA A 217 -15.16 -0.10 0.34
C ALA A 217 -14.80 -1.60 0.40
N LEU A 218 -15.78 -2.50 0.22
CA LEU A 218 -15.55 -3.94 0.18
C LEU A 218 -14.70 -4.35 -1.03
N ALA A 219 -14.93 -3.76 -2.20
CA ALA A 219 -14.13 -4.01 -3.40
C ALA A 219 -12.66 -3.65 -3.18
N LEU A 220 -12.40 -2.50 -2.54
CA LEU A 220 -11.06 -2.09 -2.16
C LEU A 220 -10.45 -3.02 -1.09
N MET A 221 -11.23 -3.43 -0.09
CA MET A 221 -10.75 -4.34 0.96
C MET A 221 -10.37 -5.71 0.39
N VAL A 222 -11.19 -6.29 -0.47
CA VAL A 222 -10.87 -7.54 -1.19
C VAL A 222 -9.62 -7.36 -2.05
N THR A 223 -9.50 -6.23 -2.75
CA THR A 223 -8.30 -5.89 -3.55
C THR A 223 -7.04 -5.83 -2.68
N ALA A 224 -7.11 -5.17 -1.52
CA ALA A 224 -6.00 -5.09 -0.58
C ALA A 224 -5.61 -6.48 -0.07
N ILE A 225 -6.59 -7.31 0.30
CA ILE A 225 -6.37 -8.69 0.72
C ILE A 225 -5.63 -9.46 -0.38
N VAL A 226 -6.08 -9.39 -1.65
CA VAL A 226 -5.41 -10.07 -2.77
C VAL A 226 -4.01 -9.51 -3.00
N LEU A 227 -3.82 -8.19 -2.91
CA LEU A 227 -2.52 -7.55 -3.05
C LEU A 227 -1.53 -8.10 -2.01
N PHE A 228 -1.95 -8.23 -0.74
CA PHE A 228 -1.10 -8.78 0.33
C PHE A 228 -0.94 -10.30 0.23
N GLN A 229 -1.98 -11.06 -0.14
CA GLN A 229 -1.90 -12.51 -0.33
C GLN A 229 -0.99 -12.92 -1.49
N SER A 230 -0.94 -12.12 -2.56
CA SER A 230 -0.04 -12.38 -3.69
C SER A 230 1.44 -12.38 -3.29
N GLN A 231 1.79 -11.69 -2.19
CA GLN A 231 3.14 -11.77 -1.61
C GLN A 231 3.41 -13.13 -0.94
N ARG A 232 2.38 -13.85 -0.51
CA ARG A 232 2.47 -15.11 0.23
C ARG A 232 2.43 -16.35 -0.68
N ALA A 233 1.62 -16.33 -1.75
CA ALA A 233 1.41 -17.50 -2.61
C ALA A 233 2.57 -17.81 -3.55
N ASP A 234 3.20 -16.80 -4.15
CA ASP A 234 4.34 -16.98 -5.08
C ASP A 234 5.69 -17.16 -4.32
N ASN A 235 5.62 -17.60 -3.06
CA ASN A 235 6.74 -17.88 -2.18
C ASN A 235 6.82 -19.37 -1.82
N ALA A 236 6.02 -20.24 -2.42
CA ALA A 236 6.14 -21.67 -2.17
C ALA A 236 7.41 -22.23 -2.83
N LEU A 237 8.15 -23.07 -2.11
CA LEU A 237 9.26 -23.88 -2.62
C LEU A 237 8.88 -24.57 -3.93
N THR A 238 9.75 -24.46 -4.94
CA THR A 238 9.67 -25.31 -6.12
C THR A 238 10.16 -26.72 -5.78
N GLY A 239 9.87 -27.70 -6.65
CA GLY A 239 10.39 -29.07 -6.47
C GLY A 239 11.92 -29.14 -6.51
N GLU A 240 12.55 -28.27 -7.32
CA GLU A 240 14.01 -28.13 -7.38
C GLU A 240 14.57 -27.54 -6.09
N ASP A 241 13.92 -26.50 -5.55
CA ASP A 241 14.31 -25.90 -4.27
C ASP A 241 14.22 -26.92 -3.12
N GLU A 242 13.12 -27.68 -3.06
CA GLU A 242 12.92 -28.72 -2.05
C GLU A 242 14.03 -29.78 -2.13
N SER A 243 14.40 -30.19 -3.35
CA SER A 243 15.47 -31.17 -3.58
C SER A 243 16.84 -30.64 -3.16
N ALA A 244 17.16 -29.38 -3.46
CA ALA A 244 18.41 -28.74 -3.07
C ALA A 244 18.52 -28.59 -1.53
N ILE A 245 17.43 -28.19 -0.86
CA ILE A 245 17.39 -28.11 0.61
C ILE A 245 17.59 -29.49 1.24
N ARG A 246 16.95 -30.54 0.69
CA ARG A 246 17.14 -31.91 1.17
C ARG A 246 18.60 -32.36 1.06
N GLY A 247 19.27 -32.05 -0.06
CA GLY A 247 20.70 -32.33 -0.22
C GLY A 247 21.58 -31.58 0.81
N LEU A 248 21.27 -30.31 1.09
CA LEU A 248 21.98 -29.55 2.14
C LEU A 248 21.75 -30.14 3.54
N LEU A 249 20.53 -30.60 3.85
CA LEU A 249 20.20 -31.24 5.12
C LEU A 249 20.87 -32.60 5.28
N GLU A 250 20.99 -33.39 4.21
CA GLU A 250 21.69 -34.67 4.24
C GLU A 250 23.17 -34.50 4.58
N LEU A 251 23.81 -33.48 3.98
CA LEU A 251 25.23 -33.20 4.17
C LEU A 251 25.55 -32.48 5.49
N TYR A 252 24.72 -31.52 5.90
CA TYR A 252 25.03 -30.57 6.99
C TYR A 252 24.00 -30.52 8.11
N GLY A 253 22.83 -31.16 7.97
CA GLY A 253 21.69 -31.05 8.89
C GLY A 253 21.73 -31.94 10.13
N LYS A 254 22.75 -32.78 10.32
CA LYS A 254 22.81 -33.77 11.43
C LYS A 254 22.76 -33.14 12.83
N ASN A 255 23.18 -31.88 12.95
CA ASN A 255 23.21 -31.15 14.22
C ASN A 255 21.98 -30.24 14.42
N ASP A 256 21.01 -30.27 13.51
CA ASP A 256 19.79 -29.47 13.57
C ASP A 256 18.55 -30.38 13.56
N SER A 257 18.03 -30.66 14.76
CA SER A 257 16.83 -31.48 14.95
C SER A 257 15.55 -30.88 14.31
N LEU A 258 15.57 -29.58 13.99
CA LEU A 258 14.46 -28.87 13.36
C LEU A 258 14.72 -28.55 11.88
N GLY A 259 15.87 -28.96 11.33
CA GLY A 259 16.27 -28.63 9.95
C GLY A 259 15.27 -29.11 8.90
N TYR A 260 14.54 -30.21 9.17
CA TYR A 260 13.48 -30.69 8.28
C TYR A 260 12.35 -29.68 8.07
N PHE A 261 12.08 -28.77 9.03
CA PHE A 261 11.06 -27.72 8.86
C PHE A 261 11.37 -26.77 7.70
N ALA A 262 12.62 -26.68 7.26
CA ALA A 262 13.03 -25.94 6.07
C ALA A 262 12.38 -26.48 4.78
N THR A 263 11.97 -27.75 4.75
CA THR A 263 11.36 -28.39 3.57
C THR A 263 9.85 -28.14 3.43
N ARG A 264 9.24 -27.38 4.36
CA ARG A 264 7.80 -27.11 4.30
C ARG A 264 7.42 -26.24 3.09
N ARG A 265 6.42 -26.69 2.34
CA ARG A 265 5.94 -26.03 1.10
C ARG A 265 5.28 -24.67 1.30
N ASP A 266 5.02 -24.26 2.54
CA ASP A 266 4.52 -22.91 2.87
C ASP A 266 5.66 -21.89 3.07
N LYS A 267 6.92 -22.28 2.81
CA LYS A 267 8.11 -21.43 2.88
C LYS A 267 8.69 -21.16 1.50
N ALA A 268 9.42 -20.06 1.41
CA ALA A 268 10.34 -19.72 0.33
C ALA A 268 11.78 -19.98 0.76
N VAL A 269 12.71 -19.92 -0.18
CA VAL A 269 14.14 -20.05 0.09
C VAL A 269 14.96 -18.99 -0.65
N VAL A 270 16.03 -18.52 0.01
CA VAL A 270 17.14 -17.84 -0.64
C VAL A 270 18.39 -18.69 -0.44
N PHE A 271 19.08 -19.04 -1.51
CA PHE A 271 20.37 -19.70 -1.46
C PHE A 271 21.51 -18.69 -1.39
N ALA A 272 22.60 -19.07 -0.71
CA ALA A 272 23.89 -18.41 -0.87
C ALA A 272 24.31 -18.48 -2.35
N PRO A 273 25.07 -17.48 -2.88
CA PRO A 273 25.54 -17.49 -4.26
C PRO A 273 26.34 -18.73 -4.66
N ASN A 274 26.99 -19.38 -3.69
CA ASN A 274 27.75 -20.62 -3.89
C ASN A 274 26.89 -21.90 -3.80
N GLY A 275 25.59 -21.78 -3.47
CA GLY A 275 24.66 -22.90 -3.30
C GLY A 275 24.89 -23.77 -2.06
N ARG A 276 25.85 -23.42 -1.18
CA ARG A 276 26.26 -24.26 -0.04
C ARG A 276 25.50 -23.99 1.25
N ALA A 277 24.68 -22.94 1.27
CA ALA A 277 23.78 -22.63 2.38
C ALA A 277 22.49 -21.97 1.86
N ALA A 278 21.44 -21.99 2.66
CA ALA A 278 20.15 -21.41 2.31
C ALA A 278 19.39 -20.90 3.54
N ILE A 279 18.61 -19.84 3.39
CA ILE A 279 17.67 -19.36 4.39
C ILE A 279 16.26 -19.64 3.90
N THR A 280 15.51 -20.39 4.70
CA THR A 280 14.07 -20.57 4.46
C THR A 280 13.28 -19.55 5.25
N TYR A 281 12.32 -18.92 4.58
CA TYR A 281 11.60 -17.79 5.13
C TYR A 281 10.14 -17.77 4.67
N ARG A 282 9.34 -16.96 5.35
CA ARG A 282 7.98 -16.62 4.93
C ARG A 282 7.73 -15.13 5.17
N VAL A 283 6.98 -14.49 4.29
CA VAL A 283 6.67 -13.06 4.41
C VAL A 283 5.27 -12.87 4.97
N GLU A 284 5.17 -12.23 6.14
CA GLU A 284 3.92 -11.93 6.82
C GLU A 284 3.83 -10.43 7.14
N VAL A 285 2.82 -9.75 6.59
CA VAL A 285 2.53 -8.32 6.87
C VAL A 285 3.79 -7.44 6.79
N GLY A 286 4.62 -7.65 5.76
CA GLY A 286 5.84 -6.87 5.55
C GLY A 286 7.04 -7.29 6.40
N VAL A 287 6.94 -8.37 7.19
CA VAL A 287 8.06 -9.01 7.89
C VAL A 287 8.50 -10.23 7.10
N CYS A 288 9.77 -10.29 6.70
CA CYS A 288 10.38 -11.47 6.12
C CYS A 288 10.95 -12.31 7.25
N LEU A 289 10.32 -13.43 7.56
CA LEU A 289 10.58 -14.21 8.76
C LEU A 289 11.33 -15.49 8.41
N ALA A 290 12.61 -15.53 8.73
CA ALA A 290 13.43 -16.72 8.66
C ALA A 290 13.07 -17.68 9.81
N SER A 291 13.09 -18.99 9.54
CA SER A 291 12.85 -20.01 10.56
C SER A 291 14.12 -20.81 10.86
N GLY A 292 14.67 -20.60 12.04
CA GLY A 292 15.88 -21.27 12.50
C GLY A 292 17.15 -20.74 11.84
N ASP A 293 18.18 -21.58 11.91
CA ASP A 293 19.49 -21.33 11.34
C ASP A 293 19.47 -21.48 9.81
N PRO A 294 20.43 -20.88 9.09
CA PRO A 294 20.64 -21.21 7.69
C PRO A 294 20.94 -22.71 7.52
N VAL A 295 20.33 -23.33 6.52
CA VAL A 295 20.54 -24.73 6.17
C VAL A 295 21.79 -24.85 5.33
N GLY A 296 22.71 -25.77 5.64
CA GLY A 296 23.92 -26.04 4.85
C GLY A 296 25.23 -25.74 5.60
N ASP A 297 26.32 -25.52 4.85
CA ASP A 297 27.65 -25.29 5.43
C ASP A 297 27.68 -23.99 6.27
N PRO A 298 28.02 -24.05 7.58
CA PRO A 298 28.19 -22.86 8.42
C PRO A 298 29.13 -21.80 7.85
N LYS A 299 30.14 -22.20 7.07
CA LYS A 299 31.07 -21.25 6.42
C LYS A 299 30.40 -20.43 5.31
N ALA A 300 29.26 -20.88 4.79
CA ALA A 300 28.48 -20.19 3.76
C ALA A 300 27.28 -19.41 4.33
N TRP A 301 26.99 -19.54 5.63
CA TRP A 301 25.87 -18.83 6.28
C TRP A 301 25.92 -17.31 6.09
N PRO A 302 27.06 -16.61 6.27
CA PRO A 302 27.09 -15.15 6.07
C PRO A 302 26.63 -14.72 4.67
N GLN A 303 26.97 -15.51 3.64
CA GLN A 303 26.56 -15.22 2.26
C GLN A 303 25.06 -15.45 2.05
N ALA A 304 24.47 -16.46 2.69
CA ALA A 304 23.02 -16.69 2.66
C ALA A 304 22.27 -15.56 3.38
N ILE A 305 22.77 -15.13 4.55
CA ILE A 305 22.24 -14.01 5.33
C ILE A 305 22.28 -12.71 4.52
N GLU A 306 23.41 -12.39 3.90
CA GLU A 306 23.55 -11.21 3.05
C GLU A 306 22.56 -11.24 1.87
N ALA A 307 22.45 -12.38 1.18
CA ALA A 307 21.50 -12.55 0.08
C ALA A 307 20.05 -12.37 0.53
N TRP A 308 19.69 -12.89 1.71
CA TRP A 308 18.37 -12.75 2.30
C TRP A 308 18.08 -11.31 2.75
N LEU A 309 19.02 -10.63 3.41
CA LEU A 309 18.88 -9.22 3.79
C LEU A 309 18.70 -8.32 2.57
N LYS A 310 19.45 -8.58 1.48
CA LYS A 310 19.29 -7.87 0.21
C LYS A 310 17.92 -8.14 -0.44
N LEU A 311 17.38 -9.34 -0.29
CA LEU A 311 16.01 -9.64 -0.71
C LEU A 311 15.00 -8.82 0.09
N CYS A 312 15.14 -8.77 1.42
CA CYS A 312 14.32 -7.95 2.30
C CYS A 312 14.38 -6.47 1.91
N GLU A 313 15.58 -5.95 1.62
CA GLU A 313 15.81 -4.59 1.10
C GLU A 313 15.33 -4.40 -0.34
N THR A 314 15.09 -5.44 -1.14
CA THR A 314 14.50 -5.22 -2.48
C THR A 314 13.00 -4.91 -2.36
N TYR A 315 12.34 -5.55 -1.40
CA TYR A 315 10.89 -5.50 -1.24
C TYR A 315 10.42 -4.66 -0.05
N GLY A 316 11.32 -4.11 0.75
CA GLY A 316 10.97 -3.30 1.92
C GLY A 316 10.37 -4.13 3.03
N TRP A 317 10.88 -5.35 3.20
CA TRP A 317 10.48 -6.23 4.29
C TRP A 317 11.39 -6.03 5.50
N ALA A 318 10.81 -5.99 6.69
CA ALA A 318 11.57 -6.06 7.93
C ALA A 318 12.11 -7.49 8.10
N PRO A 319 13.42 -7.71 8.16
CA PRO A 319 13.97 -9.03 8.44
C PRO A 319 13.69 -9.40 9.89
N GLY A 320 13.24 -10.63 10.12
CA GLY A 320 13.10 -11.23 11.44
C GLY A 320 13.51 -12.70 11.40
N VAL A 321 13.99 -13.24 12.51
CA VAL A 321 14.33 -14.65 12.63
C VAL A 321 13.66 -15.22 13.88
N MET A 322 13.06 -16.40 13.75
CA MET A 322 12.52 -17.16 14.88
C MET A 322 13.38 -18.38 15.14
N GLY A 323 13.86 -18.53 16.37
CA GLY A 323 14.56 -19.74 16.80
C GLY A 323 15.97 -19.91 16.25
N ALA A 324 16.70 -18.80 16.01
CA ALA A 324 18.12 -18.87 15.67
C ALA A 324 18.95 -19.37 16.85
N SER A 325 19.94 -20.23 16.58
CA SER A 325 20.99 -20.58 17.52
C SER A 325 21.92 -19.40 17.78
N SER A 326 22.71 -19.48 18.85
CA SER A 326 23.74 -18.48 19.16
C SER A 326 24.75 -18.34 18.03
N THR A 327 25.07 -19.44 17.33
CA THR A 327 26.05 -19.44 16.24
C THR A 327 25.49 -18.73 15.01
N ALA A 328 24.23 -18.99 14.64
CA ALA A 328 23.61 -18.31 13.50
C ALA A 328 23.34 -16.83 13.78
N ALA A 329 22.99 -16.47 15.02
CA ALA A 329 22.76 -15.08 15.41
C ALA A 329 24.03 -14.21 15.39
N GLN A 330 25.22 -14.82 15.51
CA GLN A 330 26.52 -14.13 15.45
C GLN A 330 27.09 -14.00 14.04
N ALA A 331 26.57 -14.77 13.08
CA ALA A 331 27.05 -14.82 11.69
C ALA A 331 26.59 -13.61 10.87
#